data_AF-A0A0P7XLK7-F1
#
_entry.id   AF-A0A0P7XLK7-F1
#
_cell.length_a   1.000
_cell.length_b   1.000
_cell.length_c   1.000
_cell.angle_alpha   90.00
_cell.angle_beta   90.00
_cell.angle_gamma   90.00
#
_symmetry.space_group_name_H-M   'P 1'
#
loop_
_entity.id
_entity.type
_entity.pdbx_description
1 polymer ?
#
loop_
_entity_poly.entity_id
_entity_poly.type
_entity_poly.pdbx_seq_one_letter_code
_entity_poly.pdbx_strand_id
1 'polypeptide(L)'
;MRIATFNINGVKARIGALCDWLDEAKPDVVLLQEIKSVDEAFPREPLEDRGYNIETHGQKGFNGVAILSKLPLEDISRGLPGDDGDAQARWIA
;
A
#
# COMPACT_ATOMS: atom_id res chain seq x y z
N MET A 1 -11.98 10.62 -10.83
CA MET A 1 -11.61 9.70 -9.76
C MET A 1 -11.36 8.31 -10.35
N ARG A 2 -10.12 7.84 -10.30
CA ARG A 2 -9.66 6.52 -10.76
C ARG A 2 -9.07 5.77 -9.57
N ILE A 3 -9.66 4.61 -9.28
CA ILE A 3 -9.19 3.69 -8.24
C ILE A 3 -8.61 2.47 -8.94
N ALA A 4 -7.43 2.05 -8.52
CA ALA A 4 -6.75 0.88 -9.05
C ALA A 4 -6.36 -0.07 -7.94
N THR A 5 -6.26 -1.35 -8.28
CA THR A 5 -5.73 -2.39 -7.37
C THR A 5 -4.60 -3.12 -8.07
N PHE A 6 -3.54 -3.41 -7.33
CA PHE A 6 -2.38 -4.13 -7.86
C PHE A 6 -1.76 -5.03 -6.79
N ASN A 7 -1.81 -6.34 -7.03
CA ASN A 7 -0.98 -7.28 -6.29
C ASN A 7 0.46 -7.13 -6.79
N ILE A 8 1.30 -6.47 -6.00
CA ILE A 8 2.66 -6.06 -6.41
C ILE A 8 3.69 -7.15 -6.18
N ASN A 9 3.36 -8.18 -5.38
CA ASN A 9 4.24 -9.31 -5.07
C ASN A 9 5.67 -8.87 -4.66
N GLY A 10 5.75 -8.00 -3.66
CA GLY A 10 6.98 -7.44 -3.13
C GLY A 10 7.28 -6.03 -3.65
N VAL A 11 6.89 -5.02 -2.87
CA VAL A 11 6.99 -3.61 -3.27
C VAL A 11 8.43 -3.17 -3.53
N LYS A 12 9.39 -3.60 -2.72
CA LYS A 12 10.81 -3.20 -2.84
C LYS A 12 11.42 -3.62 -4.17
N ALA A 13 11.10 -4.83 -4.62
CA ALA A 13 11.61 -5.38 -5.87
C ALA A 13 10.92 -4.81 -7.12
N ARG A 14 9.87 -4.01 -6.93
CA ARG A 14 9.00 -3.48 -7.99
C ARG A 14 8.80 -1.97 -7.92
N ILE A 15 9.52 -1.28 -7.03
CA ILE A 15 9.29 0.15 -6.78
C ILE A 15 9.48 1.00 -8.06
N GLY A 16 10.48 0.69 -8.88
CA GLY A 16 10.69 1.37 -10.17
C GLY A 16 9.50 1.19 -11.12
N ALA A 17 9.09 -0.06 -11.36
CA ALA A 17 7.95 -0.37 -12.22
C ALA A 17 6.63 0.20 -11.69
N LEU A 18 6.43 0.23 -10.37
CA LEU A 18 5.29 0.89 -9.75
C LEU A 18 5.33 2.39 -10.03
N CYS A 19 6.47 3.06 -9.86
CA CYS A 19 6.64 4.48 -10.14
C CYS A 19 6.33 4.81 -11.60
N ASP A 20 6.90 4.05 -12.55
CA ASP A 20 6.67 4.23 -13.98
C ASP A 20 5.17 4.13 -14.31
N TRP A 21 4.50 3.11 -13.76
CA TRP A 21 3.07 2.93 -13.95
C TRP A 21 2.23 4.03 -13.30
N LEU A 22 2.60 4.53 -12.11
CA LEU A 22 1.90 5.64 -11.47
C LEU A 22 2.00 6.94 -12.29
N ASP A 23 3.14 7.17 -12.95
CA ASP A 23 3.38 8.35 -13.77
C ASP A 23 2.57 8.32 -15.08
N GLU A 24 2.37 7.12 -15.65
CA GLU A 24 1.55 6.92 -16.84
C GLU A 24 0.05 6.89 -16.52
N ALA A 25 -0.37 6.02 -15.60
CA ALA A 25 -1.76 5.73 -15.32
C ALA A 25 -2.44 6.78 -14.42
N LYS A 26 -1.67 7.52 -13.62
CA LYS A 26 -2.12 8.61 -12.74
C LYS A 26 -3.42 8.30 -11.97
N PRO A 27 -3.52 7.17 -11.24
CA PRO A 27 -4.69 6.88 -10.42
C PRO A 27 -4.80 7.88 -9.26
N ASP A 28 -6.03 8.11 -8.80
CA ASP A 28 -6.27 8.94 -7.60
C ASP A 28 -6.05 8.12 -6.33
N VAL A 29 -6.38 6.82 -6.37
CA VAL A 29 -6.20 5.87 -5.27
C VAL A 29 -5.65 4.54 -5.80
N VAL A 30 -4.69 3.95 -5.09
CA VAL A 30 -4.12 2.63 -5.39
C VAL A 30 -4.14 1.75 -4.16
N LEU A 31 -4.70 0.55 -4.32
CA LEU A 31 -4.69 -0.51 -3.31
C LEU A 31 -3.63 -1.53 -3.69
N LEU A 32 -2.59 -1.68 -2.88
CA LEU A 32 -1.54 -2.67 -3.08
C LEU A 32 -1.78 -3.90 -2.20
N GLN A 33 -1.56 -5.07 -2.78
CA GLN A 33 -1.54 -6.35 -2.06
C GLN A 33 -0.18 -7.02 -2.20
N GLU A 34 0.15 -7.89 -1.25
CA GLU A 34 1.43 -8.59 -1.18
C GLU A 34 2.64 -7.63 -1.21
N ILE A 35 2.62 -6.56 -0.42
CA ILE A 35 3.77 -5.64 -0.34
C ILE A 35 5.01 -6.35 0.23
N LYS A 36 4.84 -7.42 1.02
CA LYS A 36 5.91 -8.27 1.61
C LYS A 36 6.99 -7.48 2.35
N SER A 37 6.59 -6.36 2.94
CA SER A 37 7.42 -5.46 3.72
C SER A 37 6.74 -5.18 5.06
N VAL A 38 7.55 -4.95 6.09
CA VAL A 38 7.11 -4.27 7.32
C VAL A 38 6.94 -2.78 7.05
N ASP A 39 6.14 -2.11 7.89
CA ASP A 39 5.73 -0.72 7.72
C ASP A 39 6.94 0.23 7.71
N GLU A 40 7.90 0.04 8.62
CA GLU A 40 9.09 0.89 8.76
C GLU A 40 10.02 0.80 7.56
N ALA A 41 9.91 -0.29 6.79
CA ALA A 41 10.78 -0.56 5.67
C ALA A 41 10.07 -0.37 4.31
N PHE A 42 8.82 0.11 4.30
CA PHE A 42 8.09 0.41 3.07
C PHE A 42 8.74 1.61 2.34
N PRO A 43 8.94 1.55 1.01
CA PRO A 43 9.59 2.62 0.25
C PRO A 43 8.65 3.81 0.02
N ARG A 44 8.48 4.66 1.04
CA ARG A 44 7.53 5.79 1.04
C ARG A 44 7.96 6.94 0.13
N GLU A 45 9.21 7.38 0.25
CA GLU A 45 9.74 8.59 -0.41
C GLU A 45 9.42 8.68 -1.91
N PRO A 46 9.68 7.65 -2.77
CA PRO A 46 9.38 7.76 -4.20
C PRO A 46 7.89 7.93 -4.52
N LEU A 47 7.01 7.50 -3.62
CA LEU A 47 5.56 7.55 -3.78
C LEU A 47 4.99 8.86 -3.22
N GLU A 48 5.53 9.32 -2.09
CA GLU A 48 5.23 10.63 -1.48
C GLU A 48 5.70 11.79 -2.36
N ASP A 49 6.85 11.67 -3.04
CA ASP A 49 7.34 12.64 -4.05
C ASP A 49 6.36 12.81 -5.22
N ARG A 50 5.54 11.78 -5.49
CA ARG A 50 4.46 11.83 -6.48
C ARG A 50 3.18 12.41 -5.90
N GLY A 51 3.16 12.85 -4.66
CA GLY A 51 2.00 13.42 -3.98
C GLY A 51 0.97 12.39 -3.51
N TYR A 52 1.38 11.15 -3.26
CA TYR A 52 0.51 10.17 -2.59
C TYR A 52 0.73 10.20 -1.08
N ASN A 53 -0.37 10.24 -0.34
CA ASN A 53 -0.45 9.85 1.06
C ASN A 53 -0.46 8.32 1.13
N ILE A 54 0.20 7.74 2.12
CA ILE A 54 0.46 6.30 2.15
C ILE A 54 0.15 5.73 3.53
N GLU A 55 -0.71 4.73 3.56
CA GLU A 55 -1.01 3.96 4.76
C GLU A 55 -0.75 2.48 4.49
N THR A 56 -0.11 1.81 5.43
CA THR A 56 0.36 0.43 5.28
C THR A 56 -0.03 -0.41 6.49
N HIS A 57 -0.26 -1.69 6.22
CA HIS A 57 -0.23 -2.73 7.23
C HIS A 57 0.67 -3.86 6.73
N GLY A 58 1.88 -3.90 7.25
CA GLY A 58 2.98 -4.70 6.73
C GLY A 58 3.31 -5.95 7.54
N GLN A 59 3.85 -6.96 6.85
CA GLN A 59 4.39 -8.18 7.44
C GLN A 59 5.65 -8.60 6.67
N LYS A 60 6.68 -9.05 7.39
CA LYS A 60 7.97 -9.41 6.77
C LYS A 60 7.84 -10.64 5.88
N GLY A 61 8.16 -10.51 4.60
CA GLY A 61 8.28 -11.63 3.65
C GLY A 61 6.97 -12.26 3.16
N PHE A 62 5.84 -11.92 3.78
CA PHE A 62 4.51 -12.43 3.44
C PHE A 62 3.47 -11.31 3.48
N ASN A 63 2.34 -11.50 2.82
CA ASN A 63 1.17 -10.61 2.87
C ASN A 63 1.54 -9.12 2.72
N GLY A 64 0.87 -8.29 3.51
CA GLY A 64 1.00 -6.86 3.58
C GLY A 64 0.10 -6.16 2.56
N VAL A 65 -0.53 -5.08 2.99
CA VAL A 65 -1.42 -4.24 2.18
C VAL A 65 -1.05 -2.76 2.35
N ALA A 66 -1.32 -1.96 1.32
CA ALA A 66 -1.12 -0.52 1.38
C ALA A 66 -2.21 0.24 0.60
N ILE A 67 -2.56 1.43 1.09
CA ILE A 67 -3.39 2.41 0.42
C ILE A 67 -2.49 3.58 0.04
N LEU A 68 -2.50 3.96 -1.24
CA LEU A 68 -1.89 5.19 -1.74
C LEU A 68 -3.02 6.10 -2.21
N SER A 69 -3.06 7.36 -1.79
CA SER A 69 -4.12 8.31 -2.15
C SER A 69 -3.59 9.71 -2.41
N LYS A 70 -4.06 10.34 -3.49
CA LYS A 70 -3.79 11.78 -3.75
C LYS A 70 -4.49 12.71 -2.76
N LEU A 71 -5.50 12.21 -2.06
CA LEU A 71 -6.22 12.92 -0.99
C LEU A 71 -5.74 12.43 0.39
N PRO A 72 -5.86 13.24 1.46
CA PRO A 72 -5.55 12.82 2.83
C PRO A 72 -6.26 11.52 3.20
N LEU A 73 -5.58 10.69 3.99
CA LEU A 73 -6.08 9.44 4.53
C LEU A 73 -6.40 9.66 6.01
N GLU A 74 -7.64 9.37 6.42
CA GLU A 74 -8.17 9.58 7.77
C GLU A 74 -8.86 8.30 8.27
N ASP A 75 -9.07 8.18 9.59
CA ASP A 75 -9.77 7.05 10.22
C ASP A 75 -9.24 5.64 9.88
N ILE A 76 -7.92 5.53 9.72
CA ILE A 76 -7.26 4.30 9.26
C ILE A 76 -7.37 3.17 10.27
N SER A 77 -7.91 2.04 9.81
CA SER A 77 -8.05 0.82 10.57
C SER A 77 -7.17 -0.29 9.99
N ARG A 78 -6.51 -1.07 10.85
CA ARG A 78 -5.61 -2.17 10.48
C ARG A 78 -6.07 -3.44 11.18
N GLY A 79 -5.94 -4.57 10.48
CA GLY A 79 -6.39 -5.88 10.98
C GLY A 79 -7.87 -6.13 10.73
N LEU A 80 -8.24 -7.40 10.57
CA LEU A 80 -9.60 -7.78 10.19
C LEU A 80 -10.61 -7.45 11.31
N PRO A 81 -11.65 -6.64 11.05
CA PRO A 81 -12.64 -6.32 12.06
C PRO A 81 -13.38 -7.56 12.56
N GLY A 82 -13.49 -7.71 13.89
CA GLY A 82 -14.18 -8.84 14.52
C GLY A 82 -13.36 -10.11 14.67
N ASP A 83 -12.07 -10.09 14.31
CA ASP A 83 -11.12 -11.18 14.53
C ASP A 83 -9.82 -10.65 15.16
N ASP A 84 -9.88 -10.35 16.46
CA ASP A 84 -8.74 -9.80 17.23
C ASP A 84 -7.52 -10.76 17.28
N GLY A 85 -7.71 -12.02 16.89
CA GLY A 85 -6.64 -13.01 16.79
C GLY A 85 -5.91 -13.01 15.45
N ASP A 86 -6.38 -12.26 14.44
CA ASP A 86 -5.78 -12.25 13.11
C ASP A 86 -4.46 -11.49 13.10
N ALA A 87 -3.36 -12.24 13.20
CA ALA A 87 -2.02 -11.69 13.08
C ALA A 87 -1.58 -11.45 11.61
N GLN A 88 -2.44 -11.72 10.62
CA GLN A 88 -2.10 -11.59 9.21
C GLN A 88 -2.30 -10.15 8.73
N ALA A 89 -1.25 -9.54 8.16
CA ALA A 89 -1.34 -8.20 7.61
C ALA A 89 -2.02 -8.17 6.22
N ARG A 90 -3.31 -8.49 6.17
CA ARG A 90 -4.09 -8.66 4.93
C ARG A 90 -5.25 -7.69 4.77
N TRP A 91 -5.46 -6.81 5.75
CA TRP A 91 -6.57 -5.88 5.77
C TRP A 91 -6.17 -4.50 6.31
N ILE A 92 -6.61 -3.48 5.59
CA ILE A 92 -6.53 -2.06 5.96
C ILE A 92 -7.74 -1.36 5.35
N ALA A 93 -8.34 -0.41 6.06
CA ALA A 93 -9.43 0.43 5.55
C ALA A 93 -9.26 1.88 6.01
#